data_AF-C4L1B6-F1
#
_entry.id   AF-C4L1B6-F1
#
_cell.length_a   1.000
_cell.length_b   1.000
_cell.length_c   1.000
_cell.angle_alpha   90.00
_cell.angle_beta   90.00
_cell.angle_gamma   90.00
#
_symmetry.space_group_name_H-M   'P 1'
#
loop_
_entity.id
_entity.type
_entity.pdbx_description
1 polymer ?
#
loop_
_entity_poly.entity_id
_entity_poly.type
_entity_poly.pdbx_seq_one_letter_code
_entity_poly.pdbx_strand_id
1 'polypeptide(L)'
;MKNKIFYTFLIFISIIVGSFMMYVSYEKIIREDYLISTLEKNSQVESEEYEIASSSLTKFGYIYELQFSDEPHIKYAFYVKDTKDDEYDLLYYSYGVDGDFNRDAMRDQLFSQTINDFE
;
A
#
# COMPACT_ATOMS: atom_id res chain seq x y z
N MET A 1 -5.76 12.69 45.55
CA MET A 1 -4.75 13.26 44.61
C MET A 1 -4.12 12.22 43.68
N LYS A 2 -3.64 11.07 44.20
CA LYS A 2 -2.97 10.03 43.38
C LYS A 2 -3.79 9.54 42.17
N ASN A 3 -5.10 9.32 42.33
CA ASN A 3 -5.95 8.84 41.24
C ASN A 3 -6.13 9.88 40.13
N LYS A 4 -6.19 11.18 40.46
CA LYS A 4 -6.31 12.25 39.44
C LYS A 4 -5.07 12.31 38.54
N ILE A 5 -3.87 12.20 39.12
CA ILE A 5 -2.61 12.18 38.37
C ILE A 5 -2.54 10.95 37.45
N PHE A 6 -2.99 9.79 37.94
CA PHE A 6 -3.04 8.57 37.14
C PHE A 6 -4.01 8.68 35.95
N TYR A 7 -5.22 9.22 36.14
CA TYR A 7 -6.16 9.42 35.02
C TYR A 7 -5.65 10.45 34.01
N THR A 8 -5.03 11.54 34.47
CA THR A 8 -4.40 12.51 33.56
C THR A 8 -3.30 11.86 32.70
N PHE A 9 -2.48 11.00 33.30
CA PHE A 9 -1.46 10.25 32.57
C PHE A 9 -2.05 9.29 31.52
N LEU A 10 -3.12 8.57 31.87
CA LEU A 10 -3.82 7.70 30.91
C LEU A 10 -4.41 8.49 29.73
N ILE A 11 -5.04 9.64 30.00
CA ILE A 11 -5.58 10.52 28.94
C ILE A 11 -4.46 10.95 27.99
N PHE A 12 -3.28 11.29 28.53
CA PHE A 12 -2.14 11.70 27.71
C PHE A 12 -1.63 10.57 26.82
N ILE A 13 -1.52 9.34 27.34
CA ILE A 13 -1.19 8.16 26.54
C ILE A 13 -2.24 7.93 25.45
N SER A 14 -3.54 8.02 25.79
CA SER A 14 -4.61 7.84 24.81
C SER A 14 -4.54 8.85 23.67
N ILE A 15 -4.18 10.10 23.95
CA ILE A 15 -3.98 11.13 22.92
C ILE A 15 -2.81 10.75 22.02
N ILE A 16 -1.65 10.36 22.59
CA ILE A 16 -0.48 9.98 21.80
C ILE A 16 -0.79 8.79 20.89
N VAL A 17 -1.39 7.74 21.44
CA VAL A 17 -1.76 6.54 20.67
C VAL A 17 -2.79 6.89 19.60
N GLY A 18 -3.78 7.73 19.93
CA GLY A 18 -4.80 8.19 18.97
C GLY A 18 -4.18 8.98 17.82
N SER A 19 -3.32 9.96 18.11
CA SER A 19 -2.62 10.74 17.09
C SER A 19 -1.71 9.87 16.23
N PHE A 20 -1.01 8.90 16.82
CA PHE A 20 -0.18 7.96 16.08
C PHE A 20 -1.01 7.08 15.14
N MET A 21 -2.13 6.53 15.61
CA MET A 21 -3.03 5.73 14.77
C MET A 21 -3.65 6.55 13.63
N MET A 22 -4.01 7.82 13.89
CA MET A 22 -4.47 8.74 12.86
C MET A 22 -3.39 8.99 11.81
N TYR A 23 -2.15 9.23 12.23
CA TYR A 23 -1.02 9.42 11.32
C TYR A 23 -0.79 8.17 10.45
N VAL A 24 -0.70 6.98 11.04
CA VAL A 24 -0.53 5.72 10.28
C VAL A 24 -1.66 5.52 9.27
N SER A 25 -2.91 5.79 9.66
CA SER A 25 -4.07 5.66 8.77
C SER A 25 -4.02 6.65 7.61
N TYR A 26 -3.65 7.90 7.89
CA TYR A 26 -3.48 8.96 6.89
C TYR A 26 -2.39 8.60 5.88
N GLU A 27 -1.23 8.15 6.36
CA GLU A 27 -0.11 7.72 5.53
C GLU A 27 -0.46 6.53 4.63
N LYS A 28 -1.29 5.60 5.13
CA LYS A 28 -1.80 4.48 4.33
C LYS A 28 -2.72 4.97 3.21
N ILE A 29 -3.68 5.84 3.51
CA ILE A 29 -4.67 6.31 2.54
C ILE A 29 -3.99 7.07 1.39
N ILE A 30 -3.05 7.97 1.68
CA ILE A 30 -2.39 8.75 0.63
C ILE A 30 -1.58 7.88 -0.33
N ARG A 31 -0.88 6.87 0.19
CA ARG A 31 -0.10 5.95 -0.67
C ARG A 31 -1.00 5.00 -1.46
N GLU A 32 -2.17 4.68 -0.92
CA GLU A 32 -3.21 3.93 -1.64
C GLU A 32 -3.78 4.78 -2.80
N ASP A 33 -4.10 6.05 -2.55
CA ASP A 33 -4.53 6.99 -3.59
C ASP A 33 -3.46 7.19 -4.68
N TYR A 34 -2.18 7.26 -4.29
CA TYR A 34 -1.06 7.32 -5.23
C TYR A 34 -0.96 6.06 -6.10
N LEU A 35 -1.11 4.88 -5.50
CA LEU A 35 -1.15 3.61 -6.24
C LEU A 35 -2.30 3.61 -7.26
N ILE A 36 -3.52 3.90 -6.80
CA ILE A 36 -4.73 3.90 -7.64
C ILE A 36 -4.55 4.86 -8.81
N SER A 37 -4.19 6.10 -8.54
CA SER A 37 -3.99 7.12 -9.59
C SER A 37 -2.88 6.76 -10.57
N THR A 38 -1.82 6.10 -10.11
CA THR A 38 -0.74 5.63 -10.99
C THR A 38 -1.22 4.51 -11.91
N LEU A 39 -1.95 3.53 -11.39
CA LEU A 39 -2.50 2.42 -12.18
C LEU A 39 -3.54 2.90 -13.19
N GLU A 40 -4.42 3.80 -12.81
CA GLU A 40 -5.43 4.38 -13.71
C GLU A 40 -4.76 5.18 -14.84
N LYS A 41 -3.76 6.00 -14.50
CA LYS A 41 -3.09 6.88 -15.47
C LYS A 41 -2.17 6.12 -16.44
N ASN A 42 -1.41 5.15 -15.94
CA ASN A 42 -0.32 4.54 -16.69
C ASN A 42 -0.67 3.13 -17.20
N SER A 43 -1.46 2.37 -16.45
CA SER A 43 -1.87 1.00 -16.83
C SER A 43 -3.28 0.92 -17.39
N GLN A 44 -4.08 2.00 -17.30
CA GLN A 44 -5.52 2.02 -17.61
C GLN A 44 -6.30 0.95 -16.81
N VAL A 45 -5.82 0.64 -15.61
CA VAL A 45 -6.48 -0.31 -14.71
C VAL A 45 -7.33 0.48 -13.73
N GLU A 46 -8.64 0.30 -13.79
CA GLU A 46 -9.59 0.96 -12.91
C GLU A 46 -9.65 0.25 -11.54
N SER A 47 -9.90 1.02 -10.48
CA SER A 47 -10.01 0.49 -9.11
C SER A 47 -11.14 -0.54 -8.91
N GLU A 48 -12.10 -0.62 -9.84
CA GLU A 48 -13.17 -1.62 -9.83
C GLU A 48 -12.71 -3.01 -10.33
N GLU A 49 -11.57 -3.09 -11.03
CA GLU A 49 -11.07 -4.34 -11.61
C GLU A 49 -10.34 -5.24 -10.61
N TYR A 50 -9.93 -4.68 -9.48
CA TYR A 50 -9.16 -5.38 -8.46
C TYR A 50 -9.63 -5.06 -7.04
N GLU A 51 -9.30 -5.94 -6.12
CA GLU A 51 -9.37 -5.68 -4.68
C GLU A 51 -7.98 -5.58 -4.07
N ILE A 52 -7.83 -4.72 -3.07
CA ILE A 52 -6.64 -4.70 -2.21
C ILE A 52 -6.78 -5.85 -1.21
N ALA A 53 -6.27 -7.02 -1.59
CA ALA A 53 -6.34 -8.25 -0.78
C ALA A 53 -5.58 -8.10 0.54
N SER A 54 -4.46 -7.36 0.54
CA SER A 54 -3.77 -7.00 1.77
C SER A 54 -2.93 -5.74 1.62
N SER A 55 -2.60 -5.11 2.76
CA SER A 55 -1.68 -3.99 2.84
C SER A 55 -0.74 -4.18 4.03
N SER A 56 0.56 -3.97 3.86
CA SER A 56 1.54 -4.06 4.94
C SER A 56 2.46 -2.85 4.99
N LEU A 57 2.73 -2.37 6.21
CA LEU A 57 3.65 -1.28 6.47
C LEU A 57 5.09 -1.80 6.50
N THR A 58 5.99 -1.13 5.80
CA THR A 58 7.44 -1.36 5.86
C THR A 58 8.15 -0.16 6.50
N LYS A 59 9.47 -0.25 6.62
CA LYS A 59 10.28 0.86 7.15
C LYS A 59 10.24 2.12 6.27
N PHE A 60 9.99 1.98 4.97
CA PHE A 60 10.10 3.09 4.01
C PHE A 60 8.87 3.25 3.11
N GLY A 61 7.75 2.59 3.44
CA GLY A 61 6.55 2.65 2.59
C GLY A 61 5.50 1.60 2.92
N TYR A 62 4.60 1.35 1.98
CA TYR A 62 3.53 0.38 2.07
C TYR A 62 3.55 -0.58 0.89
N ILE A 63 3.35 -1.87 1.18
CA ILE A 63 3.10 -2.89 0.16
C ILE A 63 1.60 -3.11 0.08
N TYR A 64 1.05 -3.05 -1.13
CA TYR A 64 -0.34 -3.35 -1.46
C TYR A 64 -0.37 -4.58 -2.35
N GLU A 65 -1.09 -5.61 -1.93
CA GLU A 65 -1.33 -6.80 -2.74
C GLU A 65 -2.68 -6.68 -3.41
N LEU A 66 -2.67 -6.56 -4.74
CA LEU A 66 -3.87 -6.52 -5.55
C LEU A 66 -4.23 -7.92 -6.04
N GLN A 67 -5.52 -8.22 -6.02
CA GLN A 67 -6.08 -9.44 -6.55
C GLN A 67 -7.18 -9.08 -7.56
N PHE A 68 -7.07 -9.63 -8.77
CA PHE A 68 -8.04 -9.40 -9.83
C PHE A 68 -9.04 -10.53 -9.89
N SER A 69 -10.29 -10.19 -10.18
CA SER A 69 -11.38 -11.18 -10.24
C SER A 69 -11.21 -12.20 -11.38
N ASP A 70 -10.54 -11.81 -12.46
CA ASP A 70 -10.24 -12.66 -13.62
C ASP A 70 -8.93 -13.47 -13.47
N GLU A 71 -8.07 -13.12 -12.50
CA GLU A 71 -6.85 -13.84 -12.14
C GLU A 71 -6.78 -14.17 -10.64
N PRO A 72 -7.74 -14.95 -10.10
CA PRO A 72 -7.87 -15.17 -8.65
C PRO A 72 -6.69 -15.92 -8.02
N HIS A 73 -5.84 -16.56 -8.82
CA HIS A 73 -4.68 -17.34 -8.38
C HIS A 73 -3.38 -16.53 -8.37
N ILE A 74 -3.43 -15.24 -8.68
CA ILE A 74 -2.27 -14.37 -8.78
C ILE A 74 -2.46 -13.17 -7.86
N LYS A 75 -1.38 -12.80 -7.16
CA LYS A 75 -1.31 -11.56 -6.41
C LYS A 75 -0.23 -10.66 -7.00
N TYR A 76 -0.58 -9.39 -7.09
CA TYR A 76 0.27 -8.35 -7.63
C TYR A 76 0.68 -7.42 -6.49
N ALA A 77 1.94 -7.50 -6.06
CA ALA A 77 2.45 -6.68 -4.98
C ALA A 77 3.08 -5.39 -5.51
N PHE A 78 2.52 -4.27 -5.05
CA PHE A 78 3.01 -2.93 -5.35
C PHE A 78 3.58 -2.33 -4.08
N TYR A 79 4.81 -1.87 -4.13
CA TYR A 79 5.48 -1.21 -3.03
C TYR A 79 5.58 0.29 -3.31
N VAL A 80 4.77 1.07 -2.60
CA VAL A 80 4.79 2.53 -2.64
C VAL A 80 5.74 3.01 -1.56
N LYS A 81 6.88 3.56 -1.95
CA LYS A 81 7.92 4.04 -1.03
C LYS A 81 8.11 5.55 -1.14
N ASP A 82 8.62 6.13 -0.07
CA ASP A 82 8.99 7.54 -0.08
C ASP A 82 10.25 7.76 -0.92
N THR A 83 10.25 8.83 -1.72
CA THR A 83 11.45 9.34 -2.36
C THR A 83 12.03 10.52 -1.54
N LYS A 84 13.14 11.08 -2.03
CA LYS A 84 13.57 12.39 -1.53
C LYS A 84 12.63 13.42 -2.16
N ASP A 85 12.17 14.39 -1.36
CA ASP A 85 11.32 15.52 -1.76
C ASP A 85 9.79 15.33 -1.66
N ASP A 86 9.32 14.50 -0.72
CA ASP A 86 7.88 14.27 -0.45
C ASP A 86 7.10 13.70 -1.65
N GLU A 87 7.81 13.08 -2.60
CA GLU A 87 7.21 12.30 -3.68
C GLU A 87 7.20 10.81 -3.34
N TYR A 88 6.44 10.04 -4.12
CA TYR A 88 6.35 8.58 -3.99
C TYR A 88 6.91 7.91 -5.23
N ASP A 89 7.51 6.74 -5.03
CA ASP A 89 7.98 5.84 -6.08
C ASP A 89 7.30 4.48 -5.93
N LEU A 90 7.05 3.81 -7.06
CA LEU A 90 6.26 2.59 -7.15
C LEU A 90 7.14 1.44 -7.65
N LEU A 91 7.31 0.40 -6.84
CA LEU A 91 7.93 -0.86 -7.25
C LEU A 91 6.88 -1.97 -7.39
N TYR A 92 7.10 -2.93 -8.30
CA TYR A 92 6.16 -4.02 -8.57
C TYR A 92 6.86 -5.37 -8.51
N TYR A 93 6.15 -6.34 -7.95
CA TYR A 93 6.53 -7.74 -7.90
C TYR A 93 5.26 -8.59 -8.03
N SER A 94 5.27 -9.60 -8.90
CA SER A 94 4.20 -10.61 -8.96
C SER A 94 4.62 -11.92 -8.32
N TYR A 95 3.66 -12.61 -7.73
CA TYR A 95 3.83 -13.99 -7.29
C TYR A 95 2.46 -14.71 -7.30
N GLY A 96 2.50 -16.02 -7.56
CA GLY A 96 1.32 -16.87 -7.45
C GLY A 96 0.86 -16.97 -5.99
N VAL A 97 -0.42 -17.22 -5.76
CA VAL A 97 -0.99 -17.28 -4.39
C VAL A 97 -0.28 -18.32 -3.49
N ASP A 98 0.34 -19.35 -4.09
CA ASP A 98 1.15 -20.37 -3.40
C ASP A 98 2.63 -19.95 -3.13
N GLY A 99 3.00 -18.71 -3.48
CA GLY A 99 4.33 -18.15 -3.28
C GLY A 99 5.34 -18.50 -4.39
N ASP A 100 4.93 -19.17 -5.46
CA ASP A 100 5.79 -19.44 -6.62
C ASP A 100 5.72 -18.27 -7.63
N PHE A 101 6.82 -17.98 -8.31
CA PHE A 101 6.82 -16.94 -9.35
C PHE A 101 6.02 -17.45 -10.55
N ASN A 102 4.82 -16.89 -10.75
CA ASN A 102 3.94 -17.35 -11.82
C ASN A 102 4.27 -16.62 -13.13
N ARG A 103 4.87 -17.35 -14.09
CA ARG A 103 5.25 -16.82 -15.42
C ARG A 103 4.07 -16.53 -16.34
N ASP A 104 2.86 -16.96 -15.96
CA ASP A 104 1.64 -16.81 -16.75
C ASP A 104 0.77 -15.62 -16.30
N ALA A 105 1.29 -14.73 -15.45
CA ALA A 105 0.59 -13.53 -15.02
C ALA A 105 0.34 -12.59 -16.21
N MET A 106 -0.92 -12.42 -16.59
CA MET A 106 -1.32 -11.70 -17.80
C MET A 106 -0.88 -10.23 -17.74
N ARG A 107 -0.85 -9.66 -16.53
CA ARG A 107 -0.58 -8.24 -16.29
C ARG A 107 0.89 -7.95 -15.95
N ASP A 108 1.77 -8.95 -15.92
CA ASP A 108 3.20 -8.76 -15.62
C ASP A 108 3.86 -7.75 -16.56
N GLN A 109 3.59 -7.85 -17.87
CA GLN A 109 4.15 -6.93 -18.85
C GLN A 109 3.61 -5.51 -18.67
N LEU A 110 2.31 -5.38 -18.37
CA LEU A 110 1.64 -4.10 -18.17
C LEU A 110 2.22 -3.36 -16.95
N PHE A 111 2.31 -4.05 -15.81
CA PHE A 111 2.81 -3.47 -14.57
C PHE A 111 4.32 -3.23 -14.58
N SER A 112 5.09 -4.10 -15.26
CA SER A 112 6.53 -3.85 -15.45
C SER A 112 6.79 -2.60 -16.29
N GLN A 113 5.99 -2.34 -17.33
CA GLN A 113 6.10 -1.11 -18.13
C GLN A 113 5.70 0.13 -17.34
N THR A 114 4.62 0.02 -16.56
CA THR A 114 4.09 1.11 -15.71
C THR A 114 5.13 1.70 -14.75
N ILE A 115 6.13 0.89 -14.36
CA ILE A 115 7.20 1.32 -13.45
C ILE A 115 8.42 1.89 -14.17
N ASN A 116 8.76 1.33 -15.33
CA ASN A 116 9.92 1.80 -16.09
C ASN A 116 9.72 3.20 -16.69
N ASP A 117 8.49 3.71 -16.76
CA ASP A 117 8.20 5.08 -17.18
C ASP A 117 8.52 6.15 -16.10
N PHE A 118 8.99 5.74 -14.92
CA PHE A 118 9.39 6.63 -13.82
C PHE A 118 10.92 6.78 -13.64
N GLU A 119 11.76 6.09 -14.44
CA GLU A 119 13.22 6.30 -14.51
C GLU A 119 13.63 7.28 -15.63
#